data_AF-A0A852SJ90-F1
#
_entry.id   AF-A0A852SJ90-F1
#
_cell.length_a   1.000
_cell.length_b   1.000
_cell.length_c   1.000
_cell.angle_alpha   90.00
_cell.angle_beta   90.00
_cell.angle_gamma   90.00
#
_symmetry.space_group_name_H-M   'P 1'
#
loop_
_entity.id
_entity.type
_entity.pdbx_description
1 polymer ?
#
loop_
_entity_poly.entity_id
_entity_poly.type
_entity_poly.pdbx_seq_one_letter_code
_entity_poly.pdbx_strand_id
1 'polypeptide(L)' 'MVLSAKNGTWTAGTTLTYQWFAGGVAVSGATKSTFTPTAAQFAQKMSVQVTGKLNGYTTASKKSVETGVVAR' A
#
# COMPACT_ATOMS: atom_id res chain seq x y z
N MET A 1 -8.37 0.02 13.87
CA MET A 1 -6.94 -0.12 13.51
C MET A 1 -6.76 0.40 12.10
N VAL A 2 -5.70 1.17 11.81
CA VAL A 2 -5.41 1.66 10.46
C VAL A 2 -4.00 1.23 10.07
N LEU A 3 -3.84 0.76 8.84
CA LEU A 3 -2.55 0.42 8.28
C LEU A 3 -2.00 1.64 7.57
N SER A 4 -0.75 1.98 7.84
CA SER A 4 -0.06 3.09 7.20
C SER A 4 1.09 2.57 6.35
N ALA A 5 1.06 2.90 5.07
CA ALA A 5 2.18 2.67 4.17
C ALA A 5 3.28 3.66 4.54
N LYS A 6 4.41 3.17 5.06
CA LYS A 6 5.60 4.02 5.17
C LYS A 6 6.09 4.34 3.77
N ASN A 7 5.88 5.58 3.36
CA ASN A 7 6.48 6.14 2.16
C ASN A 7 7.99 6.13 2.41
N GLY A 8 8.75 5.40 1.58
CA GLY A 8 10.19 5.55 1.57
C GLY A 8 10.60 6.96 1.14
N THR A 9 11.90 7.19 1.00
CA THR A 9 12.42 8.43 0.44
C THR A 9 12.04 8.51 -1.04
N TRP A 10 10.98 9.25 -1.35
CA TRP A 10 10.54 9.55 -2.72
C TRP A 10 10.86 11.00 -3.05
N THR A 11 11.26 11.26 -4.30
CA THR A 11 11.51 12.62 -4.78
C THR A 11 10.22 13.45 -4.74
N ALA A 12 10.29 14.68 -4.22
CA ALA A 12 9.16 15.60 -4.21
C ALA A 12 8.60 15.82 -5.62
N GLY A 13 7.28 15.81 -5.77
CA GLY A 13 6.60 15.86 -7.08
C GLY A 13 6.38 14.49 -7.74
N THR A 14 6.85 13.39 -7.14
CA THR A 14 6.53 12.04 -7.62
C THR A 14 5.05 11.74 -7.37
N THR A 15 4.32 11.37 -8.41
CA THR A 15 2.96 10.83 -8.27
C THR A 15 3.06 9.43 -7.70
N LEU A 16 2.65 9.28 -6.44
CA LEU A 16 2.63 7.99 -5.75
C LEU A 16 1.23 7.38 -5.84
N THR A 17 1.14 6.20 -6.44
CA THR A 17 -0.06 5.37 -6.41
C THR A 17 0.15 4.24 -5.43
N TYR A 18 -0.84 3.97 -4.60
CA TYR A 18 -0.82 2.86 -3.64
C TYR A 18 -1.77 1.78 -4.13
N GLN A 19 -1.45 0.53 -3.81
CA GLN A 19 -2.34 -0.59 -4.00
C GLN A 19 -2.17 -1.53 -2.82
N TRP A 20 -3.22 -1.70 -2.02
CA TRP A 20 -3.21 -2.65 -0.93
C TRP A 20 -3.64 -4.04 -1.39
N PHE A 21 -3.10 -5.05 -0.73
CA PHE A 21 -3.36 -6.46 -0.95
C PHE A 21 -3.66 -7.13 0.39
N ALA A 22 -4.77 -7.82 0.48
CA ALA A 22 -5.22 -8.60 1.63
C ALA A 22 -5.07 -10.09 1.32
N GLY A 23 -4.21 -10.81 2.07
CA GLY A 23 -4.00 -12.24 1.85
C GLY A 23 -3.51 -12.59 0.43
N GLY A 24 -2.82 -11.65 -0.24
CA GLY A 24 -2.39 -11.78 -1.63
C GLY A 24 -3.39 -11.28 -2.68
N VAL A 25 -4.60 -10.91 -2.29
CA VAL A 25 -5.64 -10.37 -3.19
C VAL A 25 -5.65 -8.85 -3.16
N ALA A 26 -5.60 -8.21 -4.32
CA ALA A 26 -5.67 -6.75 -4.42
C ALA A 26 -7.02 -6.23 -3.90
N VAL A 27 -6.98 -5.28 -2.98
CA VAL A 27 -8.18 -4.64 -2.45
C VAL A 27 -8.59 -3.48 -3.37
N SER A 28 -9.75 -3.61 -4.00
CA SER A 28 -10.30 -2.54 -4.85
C SER A 28 -10.62 -1.29 -4.01
N GLY A 29 -10.28 -0.11 -4.53
CA GLY A 29 -10.45 1.18 -3.83
C GLY A 29 -9.37 1.50 -2.80
N ALA A 30 -8.45 0.57 -2.52
CA ALA A 30 -7.36 0.80 -1.58
C ALA A 30 -6.15 1.45 -2.27
N THR A 31 -6.31 2.73 -2.62
CA THR A 31 -5.27 3.51 -3.32
C THR A 31 -4.67 4.64 -2.48
N LYS A 32 -5.02 4.68 -1.21
CA LYS A 32 -4.50 5.65 -0.24
C LYS A 32 -3.26 5.11 0.47
N SER A 33 -2.42 6.01 0.97
CA SER A 33 -1.29 5.66 1.85
C SER A 33 -1.75 5.02 3.16
N THR A 34 -2.99 5.26 3.58
CA THR A 34 -3.61 4.63 4.73
C THR A 34 -4.75 3.72 4.27
N PHE A 35 -4.83 2.54 4.86
CA PHE A 35 -5.90 1.60 4.61
C PHE A 35 -6.55 1.16 5.91
N THR A 36 -7.87 1.23 5.94
CA THR A 36 -8.66 0.76 7.07
C THR A 36 -9.22 -0.61 6.71
N PRO A 37 -8.63 -1.69 7.23
CA PRO A 37 -9.16 -3.02 7.00
C PRO A 37 -10.56 -3.16 7.60
N THR A 38 -11.41 -3.87 6.86
CA THR A 38 -12.80 -4.18 7.18
C THR A 38 -12.94 -5.62 7.65
N ALA A 39 -14.16 -6.04 7.99
CA ALA A 39 -14.47 -7.38 8.49
C ALA A 39 -13.87 -8.52 7.63
N ALA A 40 -13.89 -8.36 6.30
CA ALA A 40 -13.39 -9.34 5.34
C ALA A 40 -11.85 -9.49 5.32
N GLN A 41 -11.15 -8.56 5.95
CA GLN A 41 -9.70 -8.41 5.89
C GLN A 41 -9.03 -8.69 7.25
N PHE A 42 -9.84 -8.84 8.30
CA PHE A 42 -9.36 -9.35 9.59
C PHE A 42 -8.78 -10.76 9.43
N ALA A 43 -7.78 -11.06 10.25
CA ALA A 43 -7.01 -12.30 10.19
C ALA A 43 -6.24 -12.54 8.86
N GLN A 44 -6.15 -11.52 7.99
CA GLN A 44 -5.28 -11.56 6.81
C GLN A 44 -4.05 -10.67 6.97
N LYS A 45 -2.97 -11.06 6.30
CA LYS A 45 -1.79 -10.21 6.14
C LYS A 45 -2.08 -9.15 5.08
N MET A 46 -1.59 -7.94 5.32
CA MET A 46 -1.73 -6.84 4.38
C MET A 46 -0.38 -6.47 3.80
N SER A 47 -0.32 -6.24 2.49
CA SER A 47 0.85 -5.64 1.85
C SER A 47 0.43 -4.47 1.01
N VAL A 48 1.31 -3.49 0.85
CA VAL A 48 1.06 -2.35 -0.02
C VAL A 48 2.14 -2.25 -1.07
N GLN A 49 1.73 -2.06 -2.31
CA GLN A 49 2.62 -1.71 -3.40
C GLN A 49 2.50 -0.22 -3.69
N VAL A 50 3.62 0.48 -3.61
CA VAL A 50 3.74 1.89 -3.92
C VAL A 50 4.43 2.04 -5.25
N THR A 51 3.76 2.64 -6.22
CA THR A 51 4.32 2.95 -7.53
C THR A 51 4.52 4.44 -7.63
N GLY A 52 5.77 4.87 -7.76
CA GLY A 52 6.14 6.25 -8.01
C GLY A 52 6.35 6.51 -9.50
N LYS A 53 5.61 7.46 -10.04
CA LYS A 53 5.79 8.00 -11.38
C LYS A 53 6.15 9.47 -11.30
N LEU A 54 7.28 9.84 -11.87
CA LEU A 54 7.71 11.22 -12.00
C LEU A 54 7.96 11.49 -13.48
N ASN A 55 7.46 12.61 -13.99
CA ASN A 55 7.62 12.95 -15.40
C ASN A 55 9.10 13.19 -15.73
N GLY A 56 9.60 12.58 -16.80
CA GLY A 56 11.04 12.58 -17.12
C GLY A 56 11.88 11.54 -16.37
N TYR A 57 11.27 10.70 -15.52
CA TYR A 57 11.95 9.60 -14.83
C TYR A 57 11.26 8.26 -15.11
N THR A 58 12.01 7.16 -14.95
CA THR A 58 11.46 5.81 -15.01
C THR A 58 10.52 5.55 -13.83
N THR A 59 9.37 4.92 -14.09
CA THR A 59 8.45 4.49 -13.04
C THR A 59 9.12 3.46 -12.15
N ALA A 60 9.11 3.69 -10.84
CA ALA A 60 9.61 2.74 -9.86
C ALA A 60 8.45 2.21 -9.04
N SER A 61 8.46 0.91 -8.74
CA SER A 61 7.52 0.31 -7.80
C SER A 61 8.28 -0.31 -6.63
N LYS A 62 7.77 -0.09 -5.43
CA LYS A 62 8.26 -0.72 -4.20
C LYS A 62 7.09 -1.36 -3.48
N LYS A 63 7.22 -2.66 -3.23
CA LYS A 63 6.29 -3.41 -2.39
C LYS A 63 6.80 -3.36 -0.94
N SER A 64 5.91 -3.04 0.00
CA SER A 64 6.25 -3.12 1.42
C SER A 64 6.31 -4.57 1.86
N VAL A 65 7.00 -4.81 2.98
CA VAL A 65 6.82 -6.05 3.74
C VAL A 65 5.35 -6.19 4.16
N GLU A 66 4.89 -7.45 4.20
CA GLU A 66 3.57 -7.76 4.73
C GLU A 66 3.50 -7.29 6.17
N THR A 67 2.49 -6.49 6.50
CA THR A 67 2.20 -6.12 7.88
C THR A 67 1.71 -7.36 8.64
N GLY A 68 1.82 -7.31 9.96
CA GLY A 68 1.21 -8.31 10.83
C GLY A 68 -0.27 -8.51 10.51
N VAL A 69 -0.78 -9.68 10.89
CA VAL A 69 -2.18 -10.06 10.70
C VAL A 69 -3.07 -8.96 11.26
N VAL A 70 -4.04 -8.49 10.48
CA VAL A 70 -4.97 -7.47 10.96
C VAL A 70 -5.82 -8.08 12.07
N ALA A 71 -5.57 -7.70 13.31
CA ALA A 71 -6.35 -8.11 14.47
C ALA A 71 -7.62 -7.26 14.59
N ARG A 72 -8.67 -7.81 15.22
CA ARG A 72 -9.91 -7.11 15.55
C ARG A 72 -9.70 -6.15 16.71
#